data_AF-A0A380J0P0-F1
#
_entry.id   AF-A0A380J0P0-F1
#
_cell.length_a   1.000
_cell.length_b   1.000
_cell.length_c   1.000
_cell.angle_alpha   90.00
_cell.angle_beta   90.00
_cell.angle_gamma   90.00
#
_symmetry.space_group_name_H-M   'P 1'
#
loop_
_entity.id
_entity.type
_entity.pdbx_description
1 polymer ?
#
loop_
_entity_poly.entity_id
_entity_poly.type
_entity_poly.pdbx_seq_one_letter_code
_entity_poly.pdbx_strand_id
1 'polypeptide(L)'
;MKRIIDGENKWDGIWLHQTTPTNEYCEKHDYYKRYFAKIQKNICPFCEREKKDEELEKLSLLQYQREFKRKREYFLNKYSSLNEEIRVATLDNYEVSTPEEEQALEFANKIAEEYISEAKNNVVLIGKSGSGKSHLSHGIAKLVSDTKEWVVPYVNIVDFMTRVDYKNKASMIERIVEAKLVVIDDLGSEMDNQLTRDVVYEIFDKRTRTLITTNLTGEELIRRYSNRTYSRIMKGVDESHFMKFDNMKDRRRLLF
;
A
#
# COMPACT_ATOMS: atom_id res chain seq x y z
N MET A 1 55.98 -24.89 -5.01
CA MET A 1 55.33 -25.30 -3.74
C MET A 1 54.18 -26.23 -4.08
N LYS A 2 54.22 -27.46 -3.57
CA LYS A 2 53.34 -28.58 -3.96
C LYS A 2 51.86 -28.22 -3.74
N ARG A 3 51.11 -27.98 -4.83
CA ARG A 3 49.64 -27.90 -4.78
C ARG A 3 49.14 -29.34 -4.78
N ILE A 4 48.83 -29.81 -3.58
CA ILE A 4 48.58 -31.21 -3.23
C ILE A 4 47.55 -31.84 -4.19
N ILE A 5 47.98 -32.87 -4.92
CA ILE A 5 47.13 -33.72 -5.78
C ILE A 5 46.56 -34.92 -4.98
N ASP A 6 47.09 -35.22 -3.79
CA ASP A 6 46.79 -36.45 -3.05
C ASP A 6 46.50 -36.24 -1.54
N GLY A 7 45.72 -35.23 -1.18
CA GLY A 7 45.40 -34.99 0.23
C GLY A 7 44.09 -34.26 0.36
N GLU A 8 43.16 -34.87 1.09
CA GLU A 8 41.87 -34.31 1.49
C GLU A 8 42.02 -32.80 1.72
N ASN A 9 41.43 -32.00 0.84
CA ASN A 9 41.28 -30.60 1.11
C ASN A 9 40.40 -30.49 2.37
N LYS A 10 40.71 -29.61 3.32
CA LYS A 10 39.96 -29.45 4.58
C LYS A 10 38.45 -29.20 4.40
N TRP A 11 38.01 -28.94 3.17
CA TRP A 11 36.63 -28.71 2.75
C TRP A 11 35.95 -29.90 2.05
N ASP A 12 36.67 -31.01 1.83
CA ASP A 12 36.22 -32.17 1.04
C ASP A 12 35.23 -33.08 1.82
N GLY A 13 35.10 -32.92 3.14
CA GLY A 13 34.37 -33.81 4.04
C GLY A 13 32.94 -34.21 3.61
N ILE A 14 32.18 -33.29 3.01
CA ILE A 14 30.78 -33.57 2.60
C ILE A 14 30.70 -34.18 1.18
N TRP A 15 31.74 -34.02 0.35
CA TRP A 15 31.70 -34.33 -1.09
C TRP A 15 32.55 -35.55 -1.50
N LEU A 16 33.43 -36.03 -0.62
CA LEU A 16 34.37 -37.14 -0.87
C LEU A 16 33.67 -38.43 -1.35
N HIS A 17 32.52 -38.76 -0.76
CA HIS A 17 31.85 -40.02 -1.04
C HIS A 17 31.01 -40.02 -2.34
N GLN A 18 30.84 -38.88 -3.00
CA GLN A 18 29.90 -38.74 -4.15
C GLN A 18 30.55 -38.18 -5.42
N THR A 19 31.87 -37.92 -5.39
CA THR A 19 32.57 -37.22 -6.48
C THR A 19 34.01 -37.71 -6.62
N THR A 20 34.55 -37.71 -7.83
CA THR A 20 35.96 -38.08 -8.09
C THR A 20 36.83 -36.84 -8.31
N PRO A 21 38.09 -36.81 -7.84
CA PRO A 21 39.03 -35.72 -8.12
C PRO A 21 39.29 -35.57 -9.63
N THR A 22 39.61 -34.36 -10.08
CA THR A 22 39.97 -34.07 -11.49
C THR A 22 41.13 -33.08 -11.53
N ASN A 23 41.79 -32.97 -12.69
CA ASN A 23 42.85 -31.99 -12.92
C ASN A 23 42.32 -30.62 -13.41
N GLU A 24 41.01 -30.47 -13.57
CA GLU A 24 40.42 -29.20 -13.99
C GLU A 24 40.40 -28.23 -12.80
N TYR A 25 40.98 -27.05 -12.97
CA TYR A 25 41.21 -26.12 -11.87
C TYR A 25 40.26 -24.92 -11.93
N CYS A 26 39.78 -24.49 -10.76
CA CYS A 26 38.99 -23.28 -10.58
C CYS A 26 39.88 -22.17 -9.99
N GLU A 27 40.17 -21.14 -10.78
CA GLU A 27 40.98 -20.00 -10.34
C GLU A 27 40.29 -19.16 -9.26
N LYS A 28 38.96 -19.02 -9.31
CA LYS A 28 38.18 -18.20 -8.37
C LYS A 28 38.32 -18.66 -6.91
N HIS A 29 38.45 -19.98 -6.69
CA HIS A 29 38.46 -20.57 -5.35
C HIS A 29 39.72 -21.35 -5.02
N ASP A 30 40.75 -21.27 -5.88
CA ASP A 30 41.99 -22.05 -5.75
C ASP A 30 41.70 -23.54 -5.45
N TYR A 31 40.88 -24.16 -6.31
CA TYR A 31 40.33 -25.50 -6.06
C TYR A 31 40.30 -26.36 -7.33
N TYR A 32 40.79 -27.61 -7.23
CA TYR A 32 40.61 -28.60 -8.29
C TYR A 32 39.18 -29.11 -8.29
N LYS A 33 38.47 -28.90 -9.40
CA LYS A 33 37.08 -29.33 -9.60
C LYS A 33 36.98 -30.83 -9.39
N ARG A 34 35.79 -31.28 -8.97
CA ARG A 34 35.47 -32.70 -8.80
C ARG A 34 34.45 -33.11 -9.84
N TYR A 35 34.56 -34.33 -10.34
CA TYR A 35 33.61 -34.90 -11.27
C TYR A 35 32.43 -35.48 -10.51
N PHE A 36 31.23 -35.02 -10.86
CA PHE A 36 29.97 -35.48 -10.29
C PHE A 36 29.30 -36.45 -11.28
N ALA A 37 29.35 -37.75 -11.01
CA ALA A 37 28.86 -38.79 -11.92
C ALA A 37 27.37 -38.64 -12.30
N LYS A 38 26.53 -38.17 -11.36
CA LYS A 38 25.08 -37.98 -11.61
C LYS A 38 24.75 -36.95 -12.68
N ILE A 39 25.60 -35.93 -12.82
CA ILE A 39 25.42 -34.81 -13.77
C ILE A 39 26.50 -34.79 -14.86
N GLN A 40 27.41 -35.77 -14.84
CA GLN A 40 28.49 -35.99 -15.80
C GLN A 40 29.33 -34.73 -16.09
N LYS A 41 29.67 -33.97 -15.04
CA LYS A 41 30.41 -32.70 -15.16
C LYS A 41 31.43 -32.51 -14.04
N ASN A 42 32.51 -31.81 -14.38
CA ASN A 42 33.49 -31.30 -13.43
C ASN A 42 32.98 -30.00 -12.84
N ILE A 43 32.88 -29.93 -11.52
CA ILE A 43 32.29 -28.81 -10.80
C ILE A 43 33.22 -28.35 -9.67
N CYS A 44 33.32 -27.04 -9.51
CA CYS A 44 33.79 -26.42 -8.27
C CYS A 44 32.59 -26.31 -7.31
N PRO A 45 32.57 -27.03 -6.17
CA PRO A 45 31.45 -26.98 -5.22
C PRO A 45 31.21 -25.58 -4.64
N PHE A 46 32.26 -24.76 -4.55
CA PHE A 46 32.16 -23.37 -4.09
C PHE A 46 31.45 -22.48 -5.11
N CYS A 47 31.83 -22.56 -6.40
CA CYS A 47 31.13 -21.83 -7.46
C CYS A 47 29.65 -22.21 -7.52
N GLU A 48 29.32 -23.49 -7.39
CA GLU A 48 27.92 -23.92 -7.43
C GLU A 48 27.14 -23.52 -6.19
N ARG A 49 27.79 -23.44 -5.02
CA ARG A 49 27.16 -22.87 -3.82
C ARG A 49 26.86 -21.39 -4.03
N GLU A 50 27.83 -20.59 -4.47
CA GLU A 50 27.62 -19.16 -4.73
C GLU A 50 26.50 -18.92 -5.74
N LYS A 51 26.46 -19.68 -6.85
CA LYS A 51 25.35 -19.57 -7.83
C LYS A 51 23.99 -19.89 -7.22
N LYS A 52 23.92 -20.93 -6.37
CA LYS A 52 22.68 -21.31 -5.66
C LYS A 52 22.27 -20.25 -4.65
N ASP A 53 23.22 -19.68 -3.93
CA ASP A 53 22.97 -18.62 -2.96
C ASP A 53 22.44 -17.36 -3.68
N GLU A 54 23.07 -16.95 -4.79
CA GLU A 54 22.60 -15.85 -5.65
C GLU A 54 21.19 -16.12 -6.23
N GLU A 55 20.91 -17.36 -6.66
CA GLU A 55 19.59 -17.75 -7.16
C GLU A 55 18.53 -17.71 -6.05
N LEU A 56 18.86 -18.22 -4.87
CA LEU A 56 17.99 -18.21 -3.70
C LEU A 56 17.66 -16.79 -3.24
N GLU A 57 18.66 -15.90 -3.22
CA GLU A 57 18.47 -14.48 -2.92
C GLU A 57 17.54 -13.80 -3.92
N LYS A 58 17.73 -14.04 -5.23
CA LYS A 58 16.83 -13.54 -6.29
C LYS A 58 15.39 -14.05 -6.09
N LEU A 59 15.23 -15.33 -5.80
CA LEU A 59 13.91 -15.93 -5.55
C LEU A 59 13.24 -15.33 -4.32
N SER A 60 13.99 -15.13 -3.23
CA SER A 60 13.50 -14.50 -2.00
C SER A 60 13.04 -13.05 -2.25
N LEU A 61 13.81 -12.27 -2.98
CA LEU A 61 13.45 -10.90 -3.34
C LEU A 61 12.17 -10.85 -4.19
N LEU A 62 12.06 -11.73 -5.19
CA LEU A 62 10.86 -11.84 -6.03
C LEU A 62 9.62 -12.24 -5.22
N GLN A 63 9.77 -13.16 -4.26
CA GLN A 63 8.69 -13.53 -3.35
C GLN A 63 8.25 -12.35 -2.49
N TYR A 64 9.20 -11.65 -1.88
CA TYR A 64 8.93 -10.46 -1.08
C TYR A 64 8.18 -9.39 -1.88
N GLN A 65 8.63 -9.06 -3.09
CA GLN A 65 7.97 -8.10 -3.97
C GLN A 65 6.53 -8.52 -4.32
N ARG A 66 6.30 -9.81 -4.60
CA ARG A 66 4.97 -10.35 -4.89
C ARG A 66 4.03 -10.24 -3.69
N GLU A 67 4.49 -10.61 -2.50
CA GLU A 67 3.71 -10.51 -1.27
C GLU A 67 3.38 -9.06 -0.94
N PHE A 68 4.37 -8.17 -1.09
CA PHE A 68 4.18 -6.75 -0.85
C PHE A 68 3.17 -6.13 -1.82
N LYS A 69 3.27 -6.44 -3.12
CA LYS A 69 2.27 -6.03 -4.13
C LYS A 69 0.87 -6.54 -3.78
N ARG A 70 0.74 -7.83 -3.42
CA ARG A 70 -0.55 -8.42 -3.00
C ARG A 70 -1.13 -7.69 -1.79
N LYS A 71 -0.30 -7.33 -0.82
CA LYS A 71 -0.72 -6.56 0.35
C LYS A 71 -1.24 -5.19 -0.05
N ARG A 72 -0.54 -4.47 -0.92
CA ARG A 72 -0.99 -3.17 -1.45
C ARG A 72 -2.35 -3.27 -2.15
N GLU A 73 -2.51 -4.24 -3.04
CA GLU A 73 -3.78 -4.48 -3.74
C GLU A 73 -4.92 -4.86 -2.79
N TYR A 74 -4.64 -5.67 -1.76
CA TYR A 74 -5.63 -6.04 -0.76
C TYR A 74 -6.12 -4.81 0.02
N PHE A 75 -5.21 -3.99 0.55
CA PHE A 75 -5.59 -2.84 1.38
C PHE A 75 -6.28 -1.71 0.60
N LEU A 76 -5.93 -1.56 -0.69
CA LEU A 76 -6.55 -0.56 -1.55
C LEU A 76 -7.93 -1.01 -2.05
N ASN A 77 -8.05 -2.25 -2.53
CA ASN A 77 -9.21 -2.68 -3.32
C ASN A 77 -10.15 -3.65 -2.59
N LYS A 78 -9.71 -4.31 -1.51
CA LYS A 78 -10.42 -5.44 -0.88
C LYS A 78 -10.59 -5.34 0.63
N TYR A 79 -9.88 -4.43 1.29
CA TYR A 79 -9.93 -4.30 2.75
C TYR A 79 -11.29 -3.82 3.24
N SER A 80 -11.91 -2.91 2.50
CA SER A 80 -13.30 -2.49 2.69
C SER A 80 -14.18 -2.98 1.54
N SER A 81 -15.48 -3.03 1.80
CA SER A 81 -16.54 -3.44 0.88
C SER A 81 -16.79 -2.36 -0.16
N LEU A 82 -15.82 -2.17 -1.05
CA LEU A 82 -15.93 -1.24 -2.18
C LEU A 82 -16.88 -1.81 -3.24
N ASN A 83 -17.57 -0.93 -3.96
CA ASN A 83 -18.27 -1.35 -5.16
C ASN A 83 -17.25 -1.59 -6.30
N GLU A 84 -17.68 -2.22 -7.39
CA GLU A 84 -16.78 -2.57 -8.50
C GLU A 84 -16.24 -1.34 -9.24
N GLU A 85 -17.08 -0.32 -9.39
CA GLU A 85 -16.73 0.95 -10.02
C GLU A 85 -15.54 1.64 -9.31
N ILE A 86 -15.56 1.73 -7.98
CA ILE A 86 -14.49 2.38 -7.23
C ILE A 86 -13.20 1.55 -7.28
N ARG A 87 -13.28 0.20 -7.28
CA ARG A 87 -12.06 -0.65 -7.37
C ARG A 87 -11.25 -0.41 -8.64
N VAL A 88 -11.89 -0.02 -9.73
CA VAL A 88 -11.23 0.26 -11.01
C VAL A 88 -11.02 1.75 -11.26
N ALA A 89 -11.42 2.60 -10.31
CA ALA A 89 -11.28 4.06 -10.44
C ALA A 89 -9.80 4.47 -10.39
N THR A 90 -9.42 5.32 -11.34
CA THR A 90 -8.12 5.96 -11.51
C THR A 90 -8.33 7.43 -11.84
N LEU A 91 -7.30 8.26 -11.73
CA LEU A 91 -7.39 9.63 -12.24
C LEU A 91 -7.55 9.64 -13.77
N ASP A 92 -6.91 8.70 -14.47
CA ASP A 92 -6.94 8.61 -15.94
C ASP A 92 -8.33 8.26 -16.52
N ASN A 93 -9.15 7.50 -15.78
CA ASN A 93 -10.51 7.14 -16.20
C ASN A 93 -11.61 7.97 -15.50
N TYR A 94 -11.24 9.10 -14.90
CA TYR A 94 -12.22 10.07 -14.42
C TYR A 94 -12.80 10.85 -15.60
N GLU A 95 -14.11 10.74 -15.82
CA GLU A 95 -14.77 11.43 -16.92
C GLU A 95 -14.94 12.92 -16.62
N VAL A 96 -14.42 13.76 -17.51
CA VAL A 96 -14.55 15.22 -17.45
C VAL A 96 -15.52 15.68 -18.53
N SER A 97 -16.59 16.35 -18.12
CA SER A 97 -17.63 16.90 -18.99
C SER A 97 -18.00 18.34 -18.64
N THR A 98 -17.54 18.86 -17.50
CA THR A 98 -17.74 20.26 -17.09
C THR A 98 -16.44 20.88 -16.57
N PRO A 99 -16.32 22.22 -16.57
CA PRO A 99 -15.16 22.91 -15.99
C PRO A 99 -14.93 22.57 -14.50
N GLU A 100 -15.99 22.31 -13.74
CA GLU A 100 -15.89 21.91 -12.34
C GLU A 100 -15.26 20.51 -12.19
N GLU A 101 -15.58 19.58 -13.09
CA GLU A 101 -14.97 18.24 -13.13
C GLU A 101 -13.49 18.31 -13.55
N GLU A 102 -13.15 19.23 -14.46
CA GLU A 102 -11.75 19.48 -14.86
C GLU A 102 -10.94 20.00 -13.65
N GLN A 103 -11.46 21.00 -12.94
CA GLN A 103 -10.86 21.51 -11.70
C GLN A 103 -10.72 20.43 -10.63
N ALA A 104 -11.69 19.51 -10.54
CA ALA A 104 -11.63 18.39 -9.60
C ALA A 104 -10.49 17.42 -9.92
N LEU A 105 -10.30 17.13 -11.20
CA LEU A 105 -9.21 16.28 -11.67
C LEU A 105 -7.85 16.96 -11.48
N GLU A 106 -7.72 18.24 -11.79
CA GLU A 106 -6.51 19.03 -11.54
C GLU A 106 -6.15 19.05 -10.05
N PHE A 107 -7.13 19.32 -9.18
CA PHE A 107 -6.97 19.25 -7.73
C PHE A 107 -6.48 17.86 -7.31
N ALA A 108 -7.10 16.79 -7.81
CA ALA A 108 -6.74 15.44 -7.44
C ALA A 108 -5.32 15.08 -7.88
N ASN A 109 -4.90 15.45 -9.10
CA ASN A 109 -3.53 15.27 -9.57
C ASN A 109 -2.52 16.00 -8.68
N LYS A 110 -2.79 17.26 -8.35
CA LYS A 110 -1.95 18.05 -7.44
C LYS A 110 -1.78 17.36 -6.07
N ILE A 111 -2.89 16.91 -5.46
CA ILE A 111 -2.84 16.22 -4.16
C ILE A 111 -2.03 14.91 -4.26
N ALA A 112 -2.17 14.16 -5.36
CA ALA A 112 -1.39 12.95 -5.56
C ALA A 112 0.11 13.25 -5.63
N GLU A 113 0.52 14.30 -6.36
CA GLU A 113 1.91 14.75 -6.45
C GLU A 113 2.48 15.20 -5.10
N GLU A 114 1.69 15.91 -4.30
CA GLU A 114 2.07 16.31 -2.93
C GLU A 114 2.30 15.10 -2.03
N TYR A 115 1.41 14.09 -2.07
CA TYR A 115 1.58 12.86 -1.31
C TYR A 115 2.74 12.01 -1.81
N ILE A 116 3.01 11.97 -3.12
CA ILE A 116 4.23 11.36 -3.68
C ILE A 116 5.48 12.08 -3.16
N SER A 117 5.40 13.41 -3.01
CA SER A 117 6.41 14.27 -2.38
C SER A 117 6.39 14.24 -0.84
N GLU A 118 5.61 13.31 -0.26
CA GLU A 118 5.50 13.01 1.16
C GLU A 118 4.91 14.11 2.05
N ALA A 119 4.06 14.98 1.50
CA ALA A 119 3.29 15.96 2.26
C ALA A 119 2.52 15.32 3.44
N LYS A 120 2.41 16.03 4.57
CA LYS A 120 1.89 15.50 5.85
C LYS A 120 0.61 16.22 6.32
N ASN A 121 -0.32 16.43 5.40
CA ASN A 121 -1.59 17.11 5.61
C ASN A 121 -2.76 16.16 5.38
N ASN A 122 -3.89 16.43 6.02
CA ASN A 122 -5.15 15.84 5.59
C ASN A 122 -5.67 16.58 4.35
N VAL A 123 -6.53 15.90 3.60
CA VAL A 123 -7.25 16.48 2.47
C VAL A 123 -8.72 16.09 2.60
N VAL A 124 -9.62 17.03 2.37
CA VAL A 124 -11.06 16.80 2.55
C VAL A 124 -11.82 17.12 1.26
N LEU A 125 -12.58 16.14 0.76
CA LEU A 125 -13.52 16.26 -0.34
C LEU A 125 -14.93 16.30 0.23
N ILE A 126 -15.65 17.41 0.07
CA ILE A 126 -17.03 17.58 0.56
C ILE A 126 -17.98 17.73 -0.62
N GLY A 127 -19.15 17.09 -0.55
CA GLY A 127 -20.23 17.30 -1.53
C GLY A 127 -21.25 16.19 -1.49
N LYS A 128 -22.28 16.21 -2.34
CA LYS A 128 -23.36 15.22 -2.31
C LYS A 128 -22.91 13.83 -2.82
N SER A 129 -23.71 12.80 -2.55
CA SER A 129 -23.52 11.48 -3.12
C SER A 129 -23.52 11.53 -4.65
N GLY A 130 -22.72 10.69 -5.30
CA GLY A 130 -22.64 10.61 -6.76
C GLY A 130 -21.83 11.71 -7.45
N SER A 131 -21.20 12.63 -6.70
CA SER A 131 -20.41 13.73 -7.26
C SER A 131 -18.97 13.39 -7.67
N GLY A 132 -18.56 12.12 -7.58
CA GLY A 132 -17.21 11.68 -7.98
C GLY A 132 -16.12 11.70 -6.89
N LYS A 133 -16.43 12.09 -5.64
CA LYS A 133 -15.44 12.15 -4.53
C LYS A 133 -14.69 10.83 -4.30
N SER A 134 -15.43 9.72 -4.19
CA SER A 134 -14.85 8.40 -3.96
C SER A 134 -14.00 7.93 -5.15
N HIS A 135 -14.34 8.33 -6.38
CA HIS A 135 -13.55 8.01 -7.57
C HIS A 135 -12.20 8.72 -7.51
N LEU A 136 -12.22 10.03 -7.28
CA LEU A 136 -10.99 10.83 -7.19
C LEU A 136 -10.14 10.42 -5.99
N SER A 137 -10.75 10.17 -4.83
CA SER A 137 -10.01 9.73 -3.65
C SER A 137 -9.33 8.37 -3.86
N HIS A 138 -10.02 7.44 -4.52
CA HIS A 138 -9.44 6.15 -4.90
C HIS A 138 -8.34 6.32 -5.94
N GLY A 139 -8.55 7.17 -6.95
CA GLY A 139 -7.56 7.48 -7.98
C GLY A 139 -6.26 8.05 -7.41
N ILE A 140 -6.36 9.02 -6.48
CA ILE A 140 -5.21 9.56 -5.74
C ILE A 140 -4.50 8.44 -4.98
N ALA A 141 -5.23 7.67 -4.18
CA ALA A 141 -4.67 6.59 -3.37
C ALA A 141 -3.97 5.53 -4.23
N LYS A 142 -4.55 5.19 -5.38
CA LYS A 142 -3.98 4.25 -6.35
C LYS A 142 -2.69 4.79 -6.95
N LEU A 143 -2.68 6.02 -7.45
CA LEU A 143 -1.49 6.65 -8.03
C LEU A 143 -0.34 6.74 -7.02
N VAL A 144 -0.63 7.16 -5.78
CA VAL A 144 0.37 7.21 -4.69
C VAL A 144 0.86 5.81 -4.32
N SER A 145 -0.05 4.85 -4.17
CA SER A 145 0.30 3.45 -3.89
C SER A 145 1.24 2.91 -4.97
N ASP A 146 0.89 3.06 -6.25
CA ASP A 146 1.65 2.53 -7.38
C ASP A 146 3.01 3.20 -7.53
N THR A 147 3.10 4.51 -7.29
CA THR A 147 4.35 5.27 -7.42
C THR A 147 5.32 5.06 -6.25
N LYS A 148 4.81 5.08 -5.01
CA LYS A 148 5.64 5.03 -3.80
C LYS A 148 5.77 3.62 -3.21
N GLU A 149 5.10 2.65 -3.82
CA GLU A 149 4.90 1.31 -3.30
C GLU A 149 4.34 1.30 -1.86
N TRP A 150 3.47 2.25 -1.53
CA TRP A 150 2.87 2.30 -0.20
C TRP A 150 1.66 1.38 -0.11
N VAL A 151 1.49 0.75 1.05
CA VAL A 151 0.21 0.14 1.42
C VAL A 151 -0.71 1.27 1.86
N VAL A 152 -1.76 1.52 1.07
CA VAL A 152 -2.75 2.58 1.32
C VAL A 152 -4.10 1.93 1.62
N PRO A 153 -4.51 1.84 2.90
CA PRO A 153 -5.84 1.37 3.26
C PRO A 153 -6.91 2.32 2.74
N TYR A 154 -7.83 1.77 1.95
CA TYR A 154 -9.07 2.47 1.61
C TYR A 154 -10.18 1.98 2.54
N VAL A 155 -10.69 2.87 3.38
CA VAL A 155 -11.59 2.54 4.48
C VAL A 155 -12.93 3.23 4.25
N ASN A 156 -13.94 2.46 3.84
CA ASN A 156 -15.32 2.89 4.02
C ASN A 156 -15.67 2.87 5.51
N ILE A 157 -16.03 4.03 6.07
CA ILE A 157 -16.20 4.18 7.52
C ILE A 157 -17.33 3.29 8.07
N VAL A 158 -18.39 3.07 7.30
CA VAL A 158 -19.53 2.22 7.71
C VAL A 158 -19.05 0.77 7.87
N ASP A 159 -18.44 0.19 6.83
CA ASP A 159 -17.93 -1.19 6.87
C ASP A 159 -16.88 -1.35 7.99
N PHE A 160 -15.99 -0.37 8.14
CA PHE A 160 -15.02 -0.37 9.24
C PHE A 160 -15.70 -0.44 10.60
N MET A 161 -16.70 0.40 10.85
CA MET A 161 -17.41 0.42 12.12
C MET A 161 -18.24 -0.84 12.38
N THR A 162 -18.71 -1.56 11.35
CA THR A 162 -19.40 -2.86 11.56
C THR A 162 -18.49 -3.94 12.17
N ARG A 163 -17.17 -3.79 12.01
CA ARG A 163 -16.17 -4.76 12.47
C ARG A 163 -15.52 -4.35 13.79
N VAL A 164 -15.68 -3.09 14.20
CA VAL A 164 -15.10 -2.54 15.42
C VAL A 164 -16.00 -2.83 16.62
N ASP A 165 -15.43 -3.42 17.65
CA ASP A 165 -16.01 -3.55 18.97
C ASP A 165 -15.01 -3.10 20.06
N TYR A 166 -15.44 -3.06 21.32
CA TYR A 166 -14.57 -2.64 22.42
C TYR A 166 -13.33 -3.54 22.63
N LYS A 167 -13.37 -4.82 22.21
CA LYS A 167 -12.27 -5.76 22.40
C LYS A 167 -11.20 -5.61 21.32
N ASN A 168 -11.59 -5.32 20.09
CA ASN A 168 -10.69 -5.23 18.95
C ASN A 168 -10.34 -3.77 18.55
N LYS A 169 -11.03 -2.76 19.11
CA LYS A 169 -10.87 -1.34 18.80
C LYS A 169 -9.42 -0.90 18.65
N ALA A 170 -8.59 -1.17 19.67
CA ALA A 170 -7.18 -0.74 19.69
C ALA A 170 -6.41 -1.29 18.47
N SER A 171 -6.52 -2.61 18.23
CA SER A 171 -5.85 -3.27 17.12
C SER A 171 -6.32 -2.80 15.74
N MET A 172 -7.60 -2.45 15.60
CA MET A 172 -8.15 -1.96 14.34
C MET A 172 -7.70 -0.54 14.04
N ILE A 173 -7.67 0.32 15.07
CA ILE A 173 -7.15 1.67 14.95
C ILE A 173 -5.66 1.66 14.62
N GLU A 174 -4.87 0.82 15.29
CA GLU A 174 -3.42 0.70 15.10
C GLU A 174 -3.06 0.39 13.63
N ARG A 175 -3.77 -0.56 13.00
CA ARG A 175 -3.59 -0.90 11.57
C ARG A 175 -3.79 0.30 10.64
N ILE A 176 -4.70 1.19 10.98
CA ILE A 176 -4.91 2.42 10.21
C ILE A 176 -3.82 3.45 10.58
N VAL A 177 -3.30 3.46 11.82
CA VAL A 177 -2.42 4.56 12.34
C VAL A 177 -1.03 4.40 11.74
N GLU A 178 -0.59 3.15 11.59
CA GLU A 178 0.72 2.81 11.04
C GLU A 178 0.83 3.03 9.53
N ALA A 179 -0.29 3.15 8.82
CA ALA A 179 -0.29 3.38 7.38
C ALA A 179 0.25 4.78 7.04
N LYS A 180 1.08 4.85 6.00
CA LYS A 180 1.69 6.12 5.56
C LYS A 180 0.67 7.10 5.00
N LEU A 181 -0.39 6.60 4.36
CA LEU A 181 -1.53 7.32 3.80
C LEU A 181 -2.77 6.44 4.00
N VAL A 182 -3.91 7.06 4.34
CA VAL A 182 -5.20 6.37 4.48
C VAL A 182 -6.27 7.16 3.74
N VAL A 183 -7.20 6.46 3.10
CA VAL A 183 -8.46 7.05 2.66
C VAL A 183 -9.56 6.67 3.65
N ILE A 184 -10.27 7.67 4.18
CA ILE A 184 -11.50 7.48 4.96
C ILE A 184 -12.65 8.00 4.11
N ASP A 185 -13.43 7.07 3.58
CA ASP A 185 -14.51 7.34 2.64
C ASP A 185 -15.85 7.42 3.37
N ASP A 186 -16.65 8.41 2.94
CA ASP A 186 -17.99 8.74 3.40
C ASP A 186 -18.10 9.00 4.91
N LEU A 187 -17.11 9.71 5.48
CA LEU A 187 -17.09 10.10 6.88
C LEU A 187 -18.40 10.82 7.25
N GLY A 188 -19.10 10.34 8.28
CA GLY A 188 -20.39 10.89 8.70
C GLY A 188 -21.60 10.05 8.27
N SER A 189 -21.40 9.02 7.45
CA SER A 189 -22.44 8.09 7.03
C SER A 189 -22.68 6.94 8.03
N GLU A 190 -21.76 6.71 8.95
CA GLU A 190 -21.85 5.63 9.93
C GLU A 190 -22.90 5.88 11.03
N MET A 191 -23.08 4.96 11.98
CA MET A 191 -23.99 5.17 13.09
C MET A 191 -23.43 6.23 14.06
N ASP A 192 -24.26 7.21 14.41
CA ASP A 192 -23.86 8.25 15.36
C ASP A 192 -24.00 7.76 16.81
N ASN A 193 -22.94 7.18 17.36
CA ASN A 193 -22.88 6.70 18.75
C ASN A 193 -21.51 6.99 19.40
N GLN A 194 -21.42 6.80 20.71
CA GLN A 194 -20.20 7.11 21.47
C GLN A 194 -18.98 6.32 20.97
N LEU A 195 -19.13 5.02 20.73
CA LEU A 195 -18.04 4.17 20.22
C LEU A 195 -17.48 4.71 18.90
N THR A 196 -18.36 5.10 17.98
CA THR A 196 -17.98 5.69 16.70
C THR A 196 -17.23 7.00 16.89
N ARG A 197 -17.77 7.91 17.70
CA ARG A 197 -17.13 9.20 17.97
C ARG A 197 -15.73 9.02 18.59
N ASP A 198 -15.59 8.06 19.52
CA ASP A 198 -14.29 7.73 20.13
C ASP A 198 -13.30 7.18 19.10
N VAL A 199 -13.75 6.26 18.25
CA VAL A 199 -12.91 5.66 17.19
C VAL A 199 -12.45 6.71 16.18
N VAL A 200 -13.36 7.55 15.68
CA VAL A 200 -13.05 8.64 14.76
C VAL A 200 -12.08 9.63 15.40
N TYR A 201 -12.32 10.01 16.67
CA TYR A 201 -11.41 10.87 17.41
C TYR A 201 -10.02 10.26 17.54
N GLU A 202 -9.90 9.02 18.04
CA GLU A 202 -8.62 8.35 18.21
C GLU A 202 -7.88 8.19 16.89
N ILE A 203 -8.62 7.98 15.80
CA ILE A 203 -8.06 7.93 14.46
C ILE A 203 -7.40 9.28 14.14
N PHE A 204 -8.16 10.36 14.09
CA PHE A 204 -7.61 11.66 13.65
C PHE A 204 -6.65 12.30 14.65
N ASP A 205 -6.71 11.92 15.93
CA ASP A 205 -5.78 12.39 16.96
C ASP A 205 -4.36 11.86 16.73
N LYS A 206 -4.25 10.60 16.29
CA LYS A 206 -2.98 9.87 16.16
C LYS A 206 -2.35 9.93 14.77
N ARG A 207 -3.06 10.44 13.74
CA ARG A 207 -2.52 10.52 12.38
C ARG A 207 -2.73 11.86 11.69
N THR A 208 -1.88 12.07 10.70
CA THR A 208 -1.97 13.07 9.63
C THR A 208 -1.79 12.30 8.32
N ARG A 209 -1.96 12.95 7.16
CA ARG A 209 -1.91 12.28 5.85
C ARG A 209 -3.10 11.34 5.64
N THR A 210 -4.30 11.90 5.81
CA THR A 210 -5.57 11.23 5.57
C THR A 210 -6.35 11.96 4.47
N LEU A 211 -6.76 11.23 3.44
CA LEU A 211 -7.68 11.70 2.43
C LEU A 211 -9.10 11.33 2.86
N ILE A 212 -9.98 12.32 2.94
CA ILE A 212 -11.28 12.18 3.59
C ILE A 212 -12.36 12.58 2.58
N THR A 213 -13.39 11.75 2.42
CA THR A 213 -14.59 12.15 1.70
C THR A 213 -15.77 12.24 2.68
N THR A 214 -16.65 13.22 2.51
CA THR A 214 -17.85 13.36 3.35
C THR A 214 -18.95 14.10 2.61
N ASN A 215 -20.21 13.82 2.99
CA ASN A 215 -21.36 14.61 2.56
C ASN A 215 -21.75 15.68 3.59
N LEU A 216 -21.05 15.75 4.73
CA LEU A 216 -21.33 16.71 5.80
C LEU A 216 -20.58 18.03 5.58
N THR A 217 -21.25 19.13 5.87
CA THR A 217 -20.64 20.46 6.01
C THR A 217 -19.75 20.52 7.25
N GLY A 218 -18.90 21.55 7.34
CA GLY A 218 -18.07 21.78 8.53
C GLY A 218 -18.88 21.91 9.82
N GLU A 219 -20.04 22.59 9.77
CA GLU A 219 -20.93 22.70 10.92
C GLU A 219 -21.52 21.36 11.34
N GLU A 220 -21.93 20.52 10.39
CA GLU A 220 -22.45 19.19 10.67
C GLU A 220 -21.37 18.27 11.25
N LEU A 221 -20.13 18.33 10.74
CA LEU A 221 -18.99 17.62 11.31
C LEU A 221 -18.73 18.05 12.76
N ILE A 222 -18.82 19.35 13.07
CA ILE A 222 -18.65 19.86 14.44
C ILE A 222 -19.78 19.34 15.35
N ARG A 223 -21.03 19.40 14.90
CA ARG A 223 -22.18 18.87 15.67
C ARG A 223 -22.04 17.37 15.92
N ARG A 224 -21.58 16.62 14.92
CA ARG A 224 -21.45 15.17 14.97
C ARG A 224 -20.22 14.66 15.72
N TYR A 225 -19.08 15.33 15.66
CA TYR A 225 -17.85 14.80 16.26
C TYR A 225 -17.24 15.68 17.35
N SER A 226 -17.86 16.83 17.65
CA SER A 226 -17.31 17.94 18.44
C SER A 226 -16.26 18.77 17.71
N ASN A 227 -16.08 20.00 18.18
CA ASN A 227 -15.06 20.93 17.68
C ASN A 227 -13.63 20.36 17.79
N ARG A 228 -13.37 19.57 18.85
CA ARG A 228 -12.05 18.95 19.08
C ARG A 228 -11.70 17.96 17.97
N THR A 229 -12.63 17.07 17.61
CA THR A 229 -12.40 16.09 16.54
C THR A 229 -12.36 16.76 15.18
N TYR A 230 -13.21 17.76 14.94
CA TYR A 230 -13.17 18.57 13.72
C TYR A 230 -11.79 19.21 13.50
N SER A 231 -11.19 19.80 14.54
CA SER A 231 -9.83 20.36 14.46
C SER A 231 -8.77 19.32 14.06
N ARG A 232 -8.94 18.05 14.47
CA ARG A 232 -8.04 16.95 14.06
C ARG A 232 -8.28 16.47 12.63
N ILE A 233 -9.55 16.42 12.20
CA ILE A 233 -9.92 16.16 10.81
C ILE A 233 -9.26 17.20 9.89
N MET A 234 -9.34 18.49 10.27
CA MET A 234 -8.80 19.61 9.51
C MET A 234 -7.30 19.86 9.69
N LYS A 235 -6.56 18.94 10.34
CA LYS A 235 -5.13 19.11 10.62
C LYS A 235 -4.32 19.21 9.33
N GLY A 236 -3.73 20.37 9.09
CA GLY A 236 -2.95 20.66 7.88
C GLY A 236 -3.81 20.95 6.64
N VAL A 237 -5.12 21.11 6.79
CA VAL A 237 -6.02 21.47 5.68
C VAL A 237 -6.07 22.99 5.57
N ASP A 238 -5.60 23.51 4.44
CA ASP A 238 -5.81 24.90 4.01
C ASP A 238 -6.72 24.95 2.77
N GLU A 239 -6.87 26.14 2.17
CA GLU A 239 -7.71 26.38 0.99
C GLU A 239 -7.33 25.49 -0.21
N SER A 240 -6.09 25.00 -0.27
CA SER A 240 -5.57 24.18 -1.36
C SER A 240 -5.64 22.68 -1.10
N HIS A 241 -6.08 22.27 0.10
CA HIS A 241 -6.22 20.87 0.53
C HIS A 241 -7.68 20.52 0.84
N PHE A 242 -8.60 21.34 0.38
CA PHE A 242 -10.02 21.17 0.55
C PHE A 242 -10.75 21.45 -0.75
N MET A 243 -11.71 20.59 -1.11
CA MET A 243 -12.51 20.78 -2.31
C MET A 243 -13.99 20.54 -2.03
N LYS A 244 -14.83 21.48 -2.50
CA LYS A 244 -16.28 21.34 -2.54
C LYS A 244 -16.73 20.89 -3.91
N PHE A 245 -17.53 19.82 -3.93
CA PHE A 245 -18.19 19.27 -5.11
C PHE A 245 -19.63 19.79 -5.18
N ASP A 246 -19.78 21.11 -5.06
CA ASP A 246 -21.05 21.79 -5.23
C ASP A 246 -21.34 21.87 -6.74
N ASN A 247 -22.59 21.58 -7.15
CA ASN A 247 -23.05 21.59 -8.55
C ASN A 247 -22.53 20.47 -9.49
N MET A 248 -21.94 19.41 -8.96
CA MET A 248 -21.61 18.23 -9.77
C MET A 248 -22.86 17.42 -10.13
N LYS A 249 -22.91 16.87 -11.36
CA LYS A 249 -23.97 15.92 -11.75
C LYS A 249 -23.84 14.63 -10.93
N ASP A 250 -24.97 14.14 -10.42
CA ASP A 250 -25.02 12.83 -9.77
C ASP A 250 -24.90 11.73 -10.83
N ARG A 251 -23.72 11.14 -10.95
CA ARG A 251 -23.44 10.08 -11.94
C ARG A 251 -24.07 8.74 -11.59
N ARG A 252 -24.61 8.57 -10.37
CA ARG A 252 -25.36 7.37 -9.95
C ARG A 252 -26.84 7.45 -10.31
N ARG A 253 -27.33 8.65 -10.65
CA ARG A 253 -28.69 8.89 -11.16
C ARG A 253 -28.68 9.03 -12.67
N LEU A 254 -28.36 7.94 -13.35
CA LEU A 254 -28.75 7.74 -14.74
C LEU A 254 -29.85 6.70 -14.71
N LEU A 255 -31.02 7.03 -15.26
CA LEU A 255 -32.29 6.29 -15.20
C LEU A 255 -33.18 6.69 -14.02
N PHE A 256 -33.76 7.89 -14.04
CA PHE A 256 -35.22 8.18 -14.00
C PHE A 256 -35.44 9.61 -14.49
#